data_AF-A0A399YMK4-F1
#
_entry.id   AF-A0A399YMK4-F1
#
_cell.length_a   1.000
_cell.length_b   1.000
_cell.length_c   1.000
_cell.angle_alpha   90.00
_cell.angle_beta   90.00
_cell.angle_gamma   90.00
#
_symmetry.space_group_name_H-M   'P 1'
#
loop_
_entity.id
_entity.type
_entity.pdbx_description
1 polymer ?
#
loop_
_entity_poly.entity_id
_entity_poly.type
_entity_poly.pdbx_seq_one_letter_code
_entity_poly.pdbx_strand_id
1 'polypeptide(L)'
;VGDDVNTLLLDSLSERQRGASAYVRPGEDIEETVSSFYAKVSTPVLSDLKIDFGGIETYDVFPYPLPDLFAGTQLVVTGRYKNGGAATVTLNGNLNNQAQKYAFEDLNFKRDGGDNFIAPLWATRKIGYLLSQIRLHGENREAVDEIVALAIRYGIVTPYTSFLIQEDNDVLSEGGRKGARPRRRRKKVN
;
A
#
# COMPACT_ATOMS: atom_id res chain seq x y z
N VAL A 1 14.70 6.87 18.03
CA VAL A 1 13.98 6.72 19.30
C VAL A 1 13.86 8.12 19.91
N GLY A 2 12.68 8.50 20.37
CA GLY A 2 12.36 9.85 20.86
C GLY A 2 11.47 10.65 19.90
N ASP A 3 10.87 11.73 20.40
CA ASP A 3 9.93 12.58 19.64
C ASP A 3 10.63 13.56 18.68
N ASP A 4 11.95 13.73 18.81
CA ASP A 4 12.80 14.59 17.96
C ASP A 4 13.64 13.80 16.96
N VAL A 5 13.05 12.78 16.34
CA VAL A 5 13.74 12.02 15.30
C VAL A 5 13.45 12.67 13.95
N ASN A 6 14.51 13.05 13.23
CA ASN A 6 14.39 13.52 11.85
C ASN A 6 14.05 12.35 10.93
N THR A 7 12.77 12.00 10.88
CA THR A 7 12.21 10.90 10.09
C THR A 7 12.51 11.07 8.60
N LEU A 8 12.65 12.32 8.10
CA LEU A 8 13.04 12.61 6.71
C LEU A 8 14.43 12.08 6.39
N LEU A 9 15.41 12.31 7.27
CA LEU A 9 16.78 11.83 7.11
C LEU A 9 16.84 10.31 7.20
N LEU A 10 16.14 9.70 8.16
CA LEU A 10 16.16 8.26 8.37
C LEU A 10 15.43 7.48 7.27
N ASP A 11 14.27 7.95 6.81
CA ASP A 11 13.57 7.31 5.70
C ASP A 11 14.38 7.45 4.41
N SER A 12 15.05 8.59 4.18
CA SER A 12 15.96 8.77 3.05
C SER A 12 17.19 7.86 3.11
N LEU A 13 17.74 7.62 4.30
CA LEU A 13 18.88 6.70 4.52
C LEU A 13 18.46 5.24 4.35
N SER A 14 17.30 4.85 4.89
CA SER A 14 16.72 3.53 4.75
C SER A 14 16.38 3.21 3.30
N GLU A 15 15.78 4.13 2.55
CA GLU A 15 15.52 3.93 1.12
C GLU A 15 16.82 3.85 0.29
N ARG A 16 17.82 4.68 0.58
CA ARG A 16 19.11 4.65 -0.13
C ARG A 16 19.96 3.41 0.17
N GLN A 17 19.78 2.81 1.34
CA GLN A 17 20.53 1.63 1.80
C GLN A 17 19.69 0.35 1.78
N ARG A 18 18.45 0.40 1.27
CA ARG A 18 17.48 -0.71 1.29
C ARG A 18 17.20 -1.29 2.69
N GLY A 19 17.35 -0.47 3.73
CA GLY A 19 17.08 -0.84 5.11
C GLY A 19 15.60 -0.64 5.48
N ALA A 20 15.13 -1.33 6.52
CA ALA A 20 13.85 -1.05 7.16
C ALA A 20 14.04 0.00 8.27
N SER A 21 13.09 0.94 8.42
CA SER A 21 13.02 1.83 9.59
C SER A 21 11.96 1.32 10.56
N ALA A 22 12.30 1.28 11.85
CA ALA A 22 11.36 1.01 12.93
C ALA A 22 11.41 2.17 13.93
N TYR A 23 10.23 2.69 14.27
CA TYR A 23 10.08 3.80 15.21
C TYR A 23 9.45 3.27 16.49
N VAL A 24 10.12 3.48 17.62
CA VAL A 24 9.63 3.11 18.96
C VAL A 24 9.28 4.40 19.71
N ARG A 25 8.05 4.48 20.23
CA ARG A 25 7.58 5.62 21.03
C ARG A 25 8.06 5.52 22.48
N PRO A 26 8.16 6.64 23.23
CA PRO A 26 8.46 6.58 24.66
C PRO A 26 7.38 5.79 25.42
N GLY A 27 7.73 4.62 25.95
CA GLY A 27 6.83 3.76 26.74
C GLY A 27 6.51 2.38 26.15
N GLU A 28 6.97 2.06 24.94
CA GLU A 28 6.96 0.68 24.41
C GLU A 28 8.16 -0.11 24.91
N ASP A 29 7.99 -1.43 25.08
CA ASP A 29 9.05 -2.31 25.55
C ASP A 29 10.12 -2.49 24.44
N ILE A 30 11.24 -1.77 24.62
CA ILE A 30 12.28 -1.56 23.61
C ILE A 30 12.94 -2.89 23.22
N GLU A 31 13.08 -3.83 24.16
CA GLU A 31 13.82 -5.08 23.95
C GLU A 31 13.12 -6.06 23.00
N GLU A 32 11.78 -6.20 23.09
CA GLU A 32 11.01 -7.15 22.27
C GLU A 32 10.86 -6.66 20.82
N THR A 33 10.64 -5.35 20.65
CA THR A 33 10.54 -4.71 19.33
C THR A 33 11.90 -4.72 18.62
N VAL A 34 13.00 -4.46 19.34
CA VAL A 34 14.35 -4.49 18.78
C VAL A 34 14.79 -5.92 18.45
N SER A 35 14.48 -6.90 19.31
CA SER A 35 14.87 -8.30 19.07
C SER A 35 14.09 -8.95 17.92
N SER A 36 12.79 -8.69 17.82
CA SER A 36 11.97 -9.20 16.71
C SER A 36 12.25 -8.48 15.38
N PHE A 37 12.59 -7.18 15.43
CA PHE A 37 13.13 -6.45 14.29
C PHE A 37 14.48 -7.05 13.88
N TYR A 38 15.44 -7.19 14.80
CA TYR A 38 16.77 -7.76 14.54
C TYR A 38 16.69 -9.19 13.98
N ALA A 39 15.82 -10.06 14.51
CA ALA A 39 15.62 -11.40 13.96
C ALA A 39 15.01 -11.39 12.55
N LYS A 40 14.18 -10.40 12.21
CA LYS A 40 13.55 -10.26 10.90
C LYS A 40 14.44 -9.55 9.87
N VAL A 41 15.35 -8.67 10.27
CA VAL A 41 16.26 -7.95 9.35
C VAL A 41 17.71 -8.46 9.34
N SER A 42 18.12 -9.34 10.26
CA SER A 42 19.52 -9.78 10.36
C SER A 42 19.96 -10.78 9.26
N THR A 43 19.03 -11.31 8.46
CA THR A 43 19.40 -12.24 7.38
C THR A 43 18.52 -12.00 6.14
N PRO A 44 18.98 -11.18 5.18
CA PRO A 44 18.32 -11.12 3.88
C PRO A 44 18.45 -12.49 3.21
N VAL A 45 17.32 -13.04 2.76
CA VAL A 45 17.28 -14.29 1.99
C VAL A 45 17.57 -14.05 0.51
N LEU A 46 17.24 -12.86 -0.01
CA LEU A 46 17.63 -12.43 -1.35
C LEU A 46 17.83 -10.91 -1.37
N SER A 47 18.99 -10.44 -1.83
CA SER A 47 19.26 -9.03 -2.10
C SER A 47 19.29 -8.72 -3.59
N ASP A 48 19.35 -7.45 -3.97
CA ASP A 48 19.49 -7.01 -5.37
C ASP A 48 18.39 -7.54 -6.30
N LEU A 49 17.16 -7.52 -5.80
CA LEU A 49 16.02 -8.09 -6.50
C LEU A 49 15.77 -7.38 -7.83
N LYS A 50 15.56 -8.19 -8.88
CA LYS A 50 15.11 -7.75 -10.20
C LYS A 50 14.04 -8.71 -10.70
N ILE A 51 12.93 -8.15 -11.21
CA ILE A 51 11.84 -8.93 -11.80
C ILE A 51 11.82 -8.68 -13.30
N ASP A 52 11.81 -9.75 -14.06
CA ASP A 52 11.59 -9.76 -15.51
C ASP A 52 10.23 -10.42 -15.79
N PHE A 53 9.34 -9.70 -16.48
CA PHE A 53 8.00 -10.17 -16.82
C PHE A 53 7.94 -10.85 -18.21
N GLY A 54 9.09 -11.11 -18.82
CA GLY A 54 9.19 -11.75 -20.14
C GLY A 54 8.61 -10.84 -21.23
N GLY A 55 7.65 -11.37 -22.01
CA GLY A 55 7.01 -10.63 -23.11
C GLY A 55 5.93 -9.63 -22.68
N ILE A 56 5.69 -9.46 -21.38
CA ILE A 56 4.64 -8.55 -20.86
C ILE A 56 5.22 -7.15 -20.67
N GLU A 57 4.63 -6.17 -21.35
CA GLU A 57 5.01 -4.76 -21.25
C GLU A 57 4.38 -4.15 -19.99
N THR A 58 5.14 -4.16 -18.89
CA THR A 58 4.73 -3.62 -17.59
C THR A 58 5.13 -2.16 -17.38
N TYR A 59 4.32 -1.41 -16.63
CA TYR A 59 4.59 -0.03 -16.19
C TYR A 59 3.94 0.23 -14.83
N ASP A 60 4.34 1.30 -14.14
CA ASP A 60 3.86 1.64 -12.79
C ASP A 60 3.97 0.44 -11.82
N VAL A 61 5.13 -0.23 -11.81
CA VAL A 61 5.40 -1.39 -10.96
C VAL A 61 5.97 -0.93 -9.62
N PHE A 62 5.34 -1.34 -8.53
CA PHE A 62 5.71 -0.95 -7.16
C PHE A 62 5.82 -2.16 -6.23
N PRO A 63 6.69 -2.10 -5.20
CA PRO A 63 7.55 -0.96 -4.83
C PRO A 63 8.70 -0.72 -5.83
N TYR A 64 9.13 0.54 -5.94
CA TYR A 64 10.28 0.95 -6.74
C TYR A 64 11.18 1.90 -5.93
N PRO A 65 12.49 1.61 -5.80
CA PRO A 65 13.15 0.36 -6.21
C PRO A 65 12.63 -0.87 -5.44
N LEU A 66 12.91 -2.08 -5.95
CA LEU A 66 12.58 -3.31 -5.21
C LEU A 66 13.46 -3.40 -3.94
N PRO A 67 12.87 -3.71 -2.77
CA PRO A 67 13.64 -3.92 -1.55
C PRO A 67 14.31 -5.29 -1.54
N ASP A 68 15.23 -5.50 -0.62
CA ASP A 68 15.75 -6.84 -0.33
C ASP A 68 14.66 -7.68 0.40
N LEU A 69 14.66 -9.00 0.17
CA LEU A 69 13.72 -9.93 0.80
C LEU A 69 14.36 -10.55 2.05
N PHE A 70 13.66 -10.49 3.17
CA PHE A 70 14.12 -11.02 4.45
C PHE A 70 13.33 -12.24 4.90
N ALA A 71 13.96 -13.09 5.72
CA ALA A 71 13.31 -14.28 6.28
C ALA A 71 12.03 -13.91 7.05
N GLY A 72 10.94 -14.66 6.80
CA GLY A 72 9.64 -14.43 7.45
C GLY A 72 8.88 -13.20 6.95
N THR A 73 9.34 -12.54 5.88
CA THR A 73 8.63 -11.43 5.22
C THR A 73 8.05 -11.86 3.87
N GLN A 74 7.10 -11.07 3.37
CA GLN A 74 6.51 -11.26 2.05
C GLN A 74 6.70 -9.99 1.23
N LEU A 75 7.30 -10.13 0.04
CA LEU A 75 7.33 -9.06 -0.96
C LEU A 75 6.11 -9.18 -1.87
N VAL A 76 5.28 -8.14 -1.88
CA VAL A 76 4.14 -8.02 -2.79
C VAL A 76 4.44 -6.93 -3.81
N VAL A 77 4.51 -7.32 -5.08
CA VAL A 77 4.74 -6.42 -6.20
C VAL A 77 3.46 -6.27 -7.01
N THR A 78 3.07 -5.04 -7.27
CA THR A 78 1.85 -4.69 -8.03
C THR A 78 2.23 -3.76 -9.16
N GLY A 79 1.67 -3.95 -10.35
CA GLY A 79 1.93 -3.10 -11.49
C GLY A 79 0.83 -3.17 -12.53
N ARG A 80 0.99 -2.37 -13.58
CA ARG A 80 0.11 -2.35 -14.75
C ARG A 80 0.84 -2.94 -15.93
N TYR A 81 0.09 -3.42 -16.91
CA TYR A 81 0.64 -3.95 -18.16
C TYR A 81 -0.26 -3.60 -19.33
N LYS A 82 0.29 -3.59 -20.55
CA LYS A 82 -0.47 -3.24 -21.77
C LYS A 82 -1.00 -4.46 -22.51
N ASN A 83 -0.26 -5.57 -22.52
CA ASN A 83 -0.59 -6.79 -23.24
C ASN A 83 -0.77 -7.96 -22.29
N GLY A 84 -1.83 -8.75 -22.51
CA GLY A 84 -2.01 -10.05 -21.84
C GLY A 84 -1.44 -11.20 -22.67
N GLY A 85 -1.20 -12.34 -22.02
CA GLY A 85 -0.69 -13.55 -22.63
C GLY A 85 0.03 -14.46 -21.65
N ALA A 86 0.44 -15.63 -22.14
CA ALA A 86 1.32 -16.51 -21.40
C ALA A 86 2.70 -15.86 -21.23
N ALA A 87 3.25 -15.96 -20.03
CA ALA A 87 4.55 -15.40 -19.71
C ALA A 87 5.25 -16.22 -18.63
N THR A 88 6.58 -16.21 -18.68
CA THR A 88 7.42 -16.68 -17.58
C THR A 88 7.93 -15.45 -16.85
N VAL A 89 7.56 -15.30 -15.58
CA VAL A 89 8.11 -14.23 -14.73
C VAL A 89 9.36 -14.77 -14.06
N THR A 90 10.45 -14.01 -14.13
CA THR A 90 11.73 -14.37 -13.50
C THR A 90 12.07 -13.39 -12.40
N LEU A 91 12.28 -13.90 -11.18
CA LEU A 91 12.90 -13.17 -10.08
C LEU A 91 14.39 -13.51 -10.02
N ASN A 92 15.24 -12.49 -10.10
CA ASN A 92 16.67 -12.59 -9.88
C ASN A 92 17.03 -11.87 -8.58
N GLY A 93 18.03 -12.38 -7.88
CA GLY A 93 18.59 -11.76 -6.68
C GLY A 93 19.87 -12.47 -6.24
N ASN A 94 20.47 -12.04 -5.15
CA ASN A 94 21.69 -12.59 -4.58
C ASN A 94 21.39 -13.24 -3.22
N LEU A 95 21.75 -14.51 -3.05
CA LEU A 95 21.78 -15.19 -1.75
C LEU A 95 23.25 -15.44 -1.41
N ASN A 96 23.76 -14.85 -0.32
CA ASN A 96 25.17 -14.98 0.09
C ASN A 96 26.16 -14.67 -1.05
N ASN A 97 25.93 -13.58 -1.80
CA ASN A 97 26.70 -13.16 -2.99
C ASN A 97 26.67 -14.13 -4.18
N GLN A 98 25.81 -15.15 -4.17
CA GLN A 98 25.58 -16.02 -5.31
C GLN A 98 24.27 -15.64 -6.00
N ALA A 99 24.34 -15.41 -7.31
CA ALA A 99 23.17 -15.12 -8.12
C ALA A 99 22.18 -16.29 -8.08
N GLN A 100 20.94 -15.99 -7.72
CA GLN A 100 19.81 -16.91 -7.72
C GLN A 100 18.79 -16.45 -8.76
N LYS A 101 18.18 -17.43 -9.42
CA LYS A 101 17.14 -17.22 -10.42
C LYS A 101 15.95 -18.12 -10.10
N TYR A 102 14.78 -17.53 -9.96
CA TYR A 102 13.51 -18.22 -9.77
C TYR A 102 12.61 -17.92 -10.95
N ALA A 103 12.20 -18.96 -11.68
CA ALA A 103 11.28 -18.85 -12.81
C ALA A 103 9.89 -19.31 -12.38
N PHE A 104 8.89 -18.47 -12.64
CA PHE A 104 7.47 -18.76 -12.47
C PHE A 104 6.86 -18.94 -13.85
N GLU A 105 6.73 -20.21 -14.24
CA GLU A 105 6.22 -20.63 -15.55
C GLU A 105 4.68 -20.73 -15.53
N ASP A 106 4.08 -20.87 -16.71
CA ASP A 106 2.64 -21.04 -16.92
C ASP A 106 1.75 -19.93 -16.34
N LEU A 107 2.29 -18.72 -16.18
CA LEU A 107 1.50 -17.55 -15.82
C LEU A 107 0.76 -17.02 -17.04
N ASN A 108 -0.53 -16.69 -16.86
CA ASN A 108 -1.35 -16.12 -17.92
C ASN A 108 -1.91 -14.76 -17.50
N PHE A 109 -1.42 -13.70 -18.13
CA PHE A 109 -1.89 -12.34 -17.94
C PHE A 109 -3.16 -12.12 -18.74
N LYS A 110 -4.25 -11.78 -18.06
CA LYS A 110 -5.55 -11.53 -18.71
C LYS A 110 -5.45 -10.29 -19.60
N ARG A 111 -6.05 -10.31 -20.79
CA ARG A 111 -6.04 -9.14 -21.68
C ARG A 111 -6.93 -8.01 -21.15
N ASP A 112 -8.04 -8.37 -20.53
CA ASP A 112 -9.02 -7.44 -19.98
C ASP A 112 -9.55 -7.95 -18.64
N GLY A 113 -9.94 -7.02 -17.78
CA GLY A 113 -10.44 -7.31 -16.45
C GLY A 113 -9.35 -7.78 -15.48
N GLY A 114 -9.79 -8.40 -14.40
CA GLY A 114 -8.93 -8.78 -13.27
C GLY A 114 -9.74 -8.80 -11.99
N ASP A 115 -9.08 -9.10 -10.88
CA ASP A 115 -9.77 -9.08 -9.60
C ASP A 115 -9.91 -7.64 -9.12
N ASN A 116 -11.15 -7.25 -8.76
CA ASN A 116 -11.50 -5.86 -8.44
C ASN A 116 -10.71 -5.28 -7.26
N PHE A 117 -10.10 -6.12 -6.42
CA PHE A 117 -9.30 -5.67 -5.27
C PHE A 117 -7.85 -5.31 -5.63
N ILE A 118 -7.35 -5.75 -6.79
CA ILE A 118 -5.95 -5.50 -7.21
C ILE A 118 -5.75 -4.04 -7.62
N ALA A 119 -6.73 -3.44 -8.29
CA ALA A 119 -6.62 -2.05 -8.74
C ALA A 119 -6.53 -1.04 -7.58
N PRO A 120 -7.36 -1.12 -6.51
CA PRO A 120 -7.17 -0.30 -5.31
C PRO A 120 -5.84 -0.56 -4.58
N LEU A 121 -5.38 -1.81 -4.53
CA LEU A 121 -4.09 -2.15 -3.94
C LEU A 121 -2.94 -1.46 -4.71
N TRP A 122 -2.94 -1.55 -6.03
CA TRP A 122 -1.98 -0.87 -6.88
C TRP A 122 -2.04 0.65 -6.69
N ALA A 123 -3.23 1.24 -6.66
CA ALA A 123 -3.41 2.68 -6.51
C ALA A 123 -2.85 3.18 -5.17
N THR A 124 -3.08 2.42 -4.09
CA THR A 124 -2.52 2.73 -2.76
C THR A 124 -0.99 2.73 -2.80
N ARG A 125 -0.36 1.76 -3.49
CA ARG A 125 1.10 1.71 -3.65
C ARG A 125 1.64 2.88 -4.48
N LYS A 126 0.97 3.24 -5.58
CA LYS A 126 1.36 4.39 -6.41
C LYS A 126 1.25 5.71 -5.66
N ILE A 127 0.14 5.94 -4.95
CA ILE A 127 -0.03 7.13 -4.10
C ILE A 127 1.08 7.21 -3.06
N GLY A 128 1.39 6.10 -2.36
CA GLY A 128 2.47 6.06 -1.39
C GLY A 128 3.83 6.42 -1.99
N TYR A 129 4.13 5.91 -3.20
CA TYR A 129 5.34 6.27 -3.94
C TYR A 129 5.37 7.78 -4.28
N LEU A 130 4.31 8.33 -4.85
CA LEU A 130 4.23 9.75 -5.22
C LEU A 130 4.37 10.67 -4.00
N LEU A 131 3.77 10.30 -2.87
CA LEU A 131 3.93 11.01 -1.59
C LEU A 131 5.38 10.97 -1.09
N SER A 132 6.07 9.82 -1.21
CA SER A 132 7.50 9.74 -0.89
C SER A 132 8.34 10.63 -1.81
N GLN A 133 8.07 10.63 -3.12
CA GLN A 133 8.75 11.52 -4.07
C GLN A 133 8.54 13.00 -3.75
N ILE A 134 7.32 13.41 -3.41
CA ILE A 134 7.03 14.78 -2.98
C ILE A 134 7.79 15.14 -1.70
N ARG A 135 7.85 14.21 -0.74
CA ARG A 135 8.58 14.41 0.51
C ARG A 135 10.09 14.59 0.29
N LEU A 136 10.67 13.88 -0.68
CA LEU A 136 12.10 13.91 -0.98
C LEU A 136 12.52 15.07 -1.90
N HIS A 137 11.67 15.44 -2.85
CA HIS A 137 12.00 16.35 -3.94
C HIS A 137 11.19 17.66 -3.93
N GLY A 138 10.25 17.80 -3.01
CA GLY A 138 9.29 18.89 -2.96
C GLY A 138 8.06 18.62 -3.81
N GLU A 139 7.05 19.48 -3.66
CA GLU A 139 5.80 19.34 -4.41
C GLU A 139 6.01 19.55 -5.91
N ASN A 140 5.45 18.64 -6.70
CA ASN A 140 5.29 18.78 -8.13
C ASN A 140 3.79 18.66 -8.45
N ARG A 141 3.28 19.63 -9.22
CA ARG A 141 1.88 19.68 -9.65
C ARG A 141 1.44 18.38 -10.33
N GLU A 142 2.28 17.79 -11.18
CA GLU A 142 1.95 16.53 -11.87
C GLU A 142 1.71 15.38 -10.88
N ALA A 143 2.57 15.26 -9.86
CA ALA A 143 2.43 14.23 -8.84
C ALA A 143 1.18 14.47 -7.96
N VAL A 144 0.90 15.72 -7.61
CA VAL A 144 -0.30 16.07 -6.83
C VAL A 144 -1.57 15.78 -7.63
N ASP A 145 -1.63 16.21 -8.90
CA ASP A 145 -2.77 15.97 -9.77
C ASP A 145 -3.02 14.47 -9.96
N GLU A 146 -1.95 13.66 -10.08
CA GLU A 146 -2.07 12.21 -10.15
C GLU A 146 -2.56 11.58 -8.84
N ILE A 147 -2.05 12.03 -7.68
CA ILE A 147 -2.55 11.58 -6.37
C ILE A 147 -4.05 11.85 -6.24
N VAL A 148 -4.50 13.06 -6.56
CA VAL A 148 -5.92 13.44 -6.49
C VAL A 148 -6.77 12.58 -7.42
N ALA A 149 -6.32 12.37 -8.66
CA ALA A 149 -7.04 11.54 -9.63
C ALA A 149 -7.20 10.08 -9.15
N LEU A 150 -6.13 9.48 -8.61
CA LEU A 150 -6.18 8.13 -8.06
C LEU A 150 -7.04 8.05 -6.79
N ALA A 151 -6.91 9.03 -5.90
CA ALA A 151 -7.67 9.13 -4.66
C ALA A 151 -9.17 9.18 -4.92
N ILE A 152 -9.63 10.02 -5.84
CA ILE A 152 -11.04 10.11 -6.22
C ILE A 152 -11.49 8.81 -6.89
N ARG A 153 -10.73 8.28 -7.85
CA ARG A 153 -11.11 7.08 -8.61
C ARG A 153 -11.30 5.85 -7.71
N TYR A 154 -10.43 5.68 -6.71
CA TYR A 154 -10.40 4.48 -5.87
C TYR A 154 -10.90 4.71 -4.44
N GLY A 155 -11.38 5.92 -4.11
CA GLY A 155 -11.90 6.24 -2.77
C GLY A 155 -10.83 6.24 -1.67
N ILE A 156 -9.59 6.63 -2.01
CA ILE A 156 -8.44 6.61 -1.09
C ILE A 156 -8.28 7.99 -0.46
N VAL A 157 -8.29 8.05 0.87
CA VAL A 157 -8.03 9.31 1.59
C VAL A 157 -6.54 9.65 1.53
N THR A 158 -6.23 10.86 1.09
CA THR A 158 -4.87 11.39 0.99
C THR A 158 -4.80 12.81 1.56
N PRO A 159 -3.59 13.34 1.90
CA PRO A 159 -3.44 14.73 2.34
C PRO A 159 -3.97 15.77 1.33
N TYR A 160 -4.12 15.39 0.06
CA TYR A 160 -4.60 16.25 -1.02
C TYR A 160 -6.10 16.10 -1.31
N THR A 161 -6.83 15.28 -0.55
CA THR A 161 -8.25 15.01 -0.77
C THR A 161 -9.02 14.99 0.54
N SER A 162 -10.19 15.61 0.58
CA SER A 162 -11.13 15.49 1.71
C SER A 162 -12.43 14.88 1.22
N PHE A 163 -12.91 13.83 1.89
CA PHE A 163 -14.23 13.25 1.66
C PHE A 163 -15.22 13.90 2.61
N LEU A 164 -16.26 14.54 2.07
CA LEU A 164 -17.33 15.14 2.85
C LEU A 164 -18.50 14.15 2.88
N ILE A 165 -18.71 13.52 4.03
CA ILE A 165 -19.87 12.66 4.25
C ILE A 165 -21.00 13.56 4.70
N GLN A 166 -21.99 13.80 3.84
CA GLN A 166 -23.26 14.37 4.27
C GLN A 166 -24.13 13.23 4.79
N GLU A 167 -24.46 13.28 6.08
CA GLU A 167 -25.48 12.39 6.63
C GLU A 167 -26.83 12.78 6.04
N ASP A 168 -27.34 11.98 5.10
CA ASP A 168 -28.75 12.01 4.71
C ASP A 168 -29.58 11.51 5.90
N ASN A 169 -29.86 12.40 6.84
CA ASN A 169 -31.22 12.68 7.33
C ASN A 169 -31.15 13.50 8.60
N ASP A 170 -31.88 14.60 8.51
CA ASP A 170 -32.28 15.51 9.56
C ASP A 170 -33.08 14.79 10.67
N VAL A 171 -32.41 13.96 11.47
CA VAL A 171 -32.97 13.30 12.66
C VAL A 171 -33.23 14.28 13.81
N LEU A 172 -32.76 15.52 13.69
CA LEU A 172 -32.94 16.58 14.69
C LEU A 172 -34.01 17.61 14.31
N SER A 173 -34.50 17.67 13.07
CA SER A 173 -35.64 18.51 12.72
C SER A 173 -36.95 18.05 13.32
N GLU A 174 -37.83 19.03 13.60
CA GLU A 174 -39.18 18.83 14.16
C GLU A 174 -40.03 17.82 13.37
N GLY A 175 -39.75 17.61 12.08
CA GLY A 175 -40.41 16.61 11.23
C GLY A 175 -40.12 15.16 11.63
N GLY A 176 -38.87 14.85 12.01
CA GLY A 176 -38.44 13.49 12.38
C GLY A 176 -39.08 12.98 13.68
N ARG A 177 -39.37 13.90 14.62
CA ARG A 177 -40.02 13.57 15.91
C ARG A 177 -41.49 13.14 15.77
N LYS A 178 -42.16 13.48 14.66
CA LYS A 178 -43.56 13.10 14.43
C LYS A 178 -43.71 11.65 13.92
N GLY A 179 -42.68 11.07 13.30
CA GLY A 179 -42.68 9.68 12.83
C GLY A 179 -42.50 8.63 13.93
N ALA A 180 -41.88 9.01 15.06
CA ALA A 180 -41.50 8.11 16.14
C ALA A 180 -42.61 7.83 17.19
N ARG A 181 -43.88 8.17 16.94
CA ARG A 181 -44.98 7.85 17.87
C ARG A 181 -45.51 6.44 17.62
N PRO A 182 -45.41 5.49 18.59
CA PRO A 182 -45.91 4.14 18.41
C PRO A 182 -47.45 4.14 18.39
N ARG A 183 -48.04 3.62 17.31
CA ARG A 183 -49.48 3.36 17.18
C ARG A 183 -49.90 2.28 18.17
N ARG A 184 -50.50 2.65 19.32
CA ARG A 184 -51.14 1.73 20.26
C ARG A 184 -52.30 0.99 19.59
N ARG A 185 -52.09 -0.27 19.20
CA ARG A 185 -53.17 -1.22 18.89
C ARG A 185 -53.90 -1.60 20.18
N ARG A 186 -55.16 -1.20 20.32
CA ARG A 186 -56.09 -1.74 21.32
C ARG A 186 -56.47 -3.17 20.92
N LYS A 187 -56.13 -4.17 21.73
CA LYS A 187 -56.76 -5.50 21.71
C LYS A 187 -58.22 -5.34 22.18
N LYS A 188 -59.19 -5.77 21.39
CA LYS A 188 -60.54 -6.12 21.89
C LYS A 188 -60.48 -7.56 22.40
N VAL A 189 -61.11 -7.76 23.55
CA VAL A 189 -61.36 -9.05 24.22
C VAL A 189 -62.83 -9.40 24.00
N ASN A 190 -63.06 -10.71 23.85
CA ASN A 190 -64.29 -11.47 23.60
C ASN A 190 -64.82 -11.48 22.17
#